data_AF-A0A291E5V4-F1
#
_entry.id   AF-A0A291E5V4-F1
#
_cell.length_a   1.000
_cell.length_b   1.000
_cell.length_c   1.000
_cell.angle_alpha   90.00
_cell.angle_beta   90.00
_cell.angle_gamma   90.00
#
_symmetry.space_group_name_H-M   'P 1'
#
loop_
_entity.id
_entity.type
_entity.pdbx_description
1 polymer ?
#
loop_
_entity_poly.entity_id
_entity_poly.type
_entity_poly.pdbx_seq_one_letter_code
_entity_poly.pdbx_strand_id
1 'polypeptide(L)' 'MLTVEQDHRGIKRITKSTLGFKSFASAEATIAGVELHRMLKKGQLENTGDTPAWKQFLSLAA' A
#
# COMPACT_ATOMS: atom_id res chain seq x y z
N MET A 1 3.70 4.98 25.36
CA MET A 1 3.93 3.54 25.10
C MET A 1 2.98 2.95 24.03
N LEU A 2 2.40 3.74 23.11
CA LEU A 2 1.40 3.21 22.16
C LEU A 2 1.77 3.38 20.68
N THR A 3 2.78 4.18 20.36
CA THR A 3 3.10 4.53 18.97
C THR A 3 3.90 3.43 18.26
N VAL A 4 4.89 2.85 18.95
CA VAL A 4 5.77 1.82 18.39
C VAL A 4 5.03 0.49 18.16
N GLU A 5 4.12 0.11 19.05
CA GLU A 5 3.37 -1.16 18.91
C GLU A 5 2.39 -1.16 17.74
N GLN A 6 1.77 -0.03 17.42
CA GLN A 6 0.84 0.09 16.29
C GLN A 6 1.56 0.02 14.94
N ASP A 7 2.71 0.69 14.82
CA ASP A 7 3.54 0.63 13.62
C ASP A 7 4.03 -0.80 13.35
N HIS A 8 4.48 -1.49 14.40
CA HIS A 8 4.86 -2.91 14.29
C HIS A 8 3.69 -3.82 13.88
N ARG A 9 2.46 -3.51 14.31
CA ARG A 9 1.26 -4.28 13.92
C ARG A 9 0.98 -4.18 12.43
N GLY A 10 1.22 -3.01 11.85
CA GLY A 10 1.10 -2.77 10.41
C GLY A 10 2.09 -3.62 9.60
N ILE A 11 3.36 -3.61 10.00
CA ILE A 11 4.43 -4.39 9.35
C ILE A 11 4.14 -5.89 9.48
N LYS A 12 3.84 -6.37 10.70
CA LYS A 12 3.51 -7.79 10.94
C LYS A 12 2.33 -8.28 10.10
N ARG A 13 1.32 -7.44 9.87
CA ARG A 13 0.15 -7.80 9.05
C ARG A 13 0.54 -8.01 7.59
N ILE A 14 1.36 -7.12 7.02
CA ILE A 14 1.84 -7.23 5.64
C ILE A 14 2.72 -8.46 5.49
N THR A 15 3.72 -8.63 6.36
CA THR A 15 4.63 -9.79 6.33
C THR A 15 3.87 -11.10 6.52
N LYS A 16 2.84 -11.15 7.37
CA LYS A 16 2.01 -12.36 7.54
C LYS A 16 1.21 -12.69 6.28
N SER A 17 0.68 -11.70 5.57
CA SER A 17 0.01 -11.94 4.28
C SER A 17 0.96 -12.45 3.19
N THR A 18 2.23 -12.04 3.22
CA THR A 18 3.21 -12.42 2.19
C THR A 18 3.75 -13.86 2.34
N LEU A 19 3.63 -14.46 3.52
CA LEU A 19 4.11 -15.83 3.78
C LEU A 19 3.33 -16.93 3.03
N GLY A 20 2.12 -16.63 2.54
CA GLY A 20 1.29 -17.59 1.79
C GLY A 20 1.55 -17.62 0.28
N PHE A 21 2.40 -16.74 -0.24
CA PHE A 21 2.66 -16.67 -1.68
C PHE A 21 3.68 -17.72 -2.12
N LYS A 22 3.40 -18.38 -3.25
CA LYS A 22 4.30 -19.35 -3.88
C LYS A 22 5.38 -18.71 -4.75
N SER A 23 5.39 -17.38 -4.88
CA SER A 23 6.40 -16.64 -5.63
C SER A 23 6.74 -15.31 -4.94
N PHE A 24 8.01 -14.93 -4.98
CA PHE A 24 8.49 -13.64 -4.48
C PHE A 24 7.90 -12.48 -5.28
N ALA A 25 7.79 -12.61 -6.61
CA ALA A 25 7.20 -11.59 -7.47
C ALA A 25 5.75 -11.26 -7.06
N SER A 26 4.95 -12.27 -6.69
CA SER A 26 3.57 -12.06 -6.22
C SER A 26 3.51 -11.40 -4.85
N ALA A 27 4.42 -11.77 -3.94
CA ALA A 27 4.54 -11.14 -2.63
C ALA A 27 4.95 -9.66 -2.77
N GLU A 28 5.93 -9.37 -3.62
CA GLU A 28 6.42 -8.02 -3.90
C GLU A 28 5.34 -7.14 -4.53
N ALA A 29 4.64 -7.63 -5.56
CA ALA A 29 3.51 -6.92 -6.17
C ALA A 29 2.39 -6.62 -5.16
N THR A 30 2.15 -7.52 -4.20
CA THR A 30 1.18 -7.30 -3.13
C THR A 30 1.63 -6.21 -2.17
N ILE A 31 2.89 -6.20 -1.75
CA ILE A 31 3.45 -5.14 -0.89
C ILE A 31 3.34 -3.80 -1.61
N ALA A 32 3.79 -3.73 -2.87
CA ALA A 32 3.73 -2.52 -3.69
C ALA A 32 2.30 -2.00 -3.84
N GLY A 33 1.31 -2.88 -4.05
CA GLY A 33 -0.11 -2.50 -4.12
C GLY A 33 -0.65 -1.94 -2.79
N VAL A 34 -0.24 -2.50 -1.65
CA VAL A 34 -0.61 -2.00 -0.33
C VAL A 34 -0.01 -0.62 -0.06
N GLU A 35 1.25 -0.41 -0.45
CA GLU A 35 1.93 0.87 -0.33
C GLU A 35 1.28 1.93 -1.24
N LEU A 36 1.01 1.56 -2.49
CA LEU A 36 0.32 2.43 -3.44
C LEU A 36 -1.05 2.87 -2.91
N HIS A 37 -1.86 1.95 -2.39
CA HIS A 37 -3.15 2.31 -1.79
C HIS A 37 -3.00 3.29 -0.62
N ARG A 38 -1.96 3.14 0.21
CA ARG A 38 -1.68 4.07 1.31
C ARG A 38 -1.28 5.45 0.80
N MET A 39 -0.44 5.52 -0.24
CA MET A 39 -0.04 6.78 -0.87
C MET A 39 -1.25 7.52 -1.46
N LEU A 40 -2.12 6.78 -2.17
CA LEU A 40 -3.37 7.30 -2.73
C LEU A 40 -4.31 7.82 -1.64
N LYS A 41 -4.49 7.07 -0.54
CA LYS A 41 -5.33 7.49 0.59
C LYS A 41 -4.78 8.72 1.30
N LYS A 42 -3.46 8.88 1.37
CA LYS A 42 -2.80 10.03 2.00
C LYS A 42 -2.65 11.25 1.07
N GLY A 43 -3.05 11.15 -0.20
CA GLY A 43 -2.91 12.24 -1.17
C GLY A 43 -1.45 12.56 -1.49
N GLN A 44 -0.55 11.57 -1.42
CA GLN A 44 0.89 11.75 -1.63
C GLN A 44 1.32 11.69 -3.10
N LEU A 45 0.40 11.52 -4.04
CA LEU A 45 0.70 11.69 -5.46
C LEU A 45 0.82 13.19 -5.78
N GLU A 46 1.89 13.58 -6.47
CA GLU A 46 2.00 14.94 -6.98
C GLU A 46 0.91 15.19 -8.03
N ASN A 47 0.29 16.39 -8.00
CA ASN A 47 -0.82 16.82 -8.88
C ASN A 47 -2.20 16.18 -8.64
N THR A 48 -2.51 15.76 -7.42
CA THR A 48 -3.88 15.36 -7.08
C THR A 48 -4.55 16.40 -6.19
N GLY A 49 -5.33 17.29 -6.82
CA GLY A 49 -6.38 18.04 -6.12
C GLY A 49 -7.45 17.09 -5.55
N ASP A 50 -8.74 17.46 -5.64
CA ASP A 50 -9.87 16.71 -5.07
C ASP A 50 -10.22 15.39 -5.84
N THR A 51 -9.23 14.78 -6.49
CA THR A 51 -9.42 13.62 -7.36
C THR A 51 -9.54 12.34 -6.53
N PRO A 52 -10.61 11.54 -6.70
CA PRO A 52 -10.78 10.30 -5.97
C PRO A 52 -9.63 9.31 -6.19
N ALA A 53 -9.22 8.60 -5.14
CA ALA A 53 -8.11 7.63 -5.17
C ALA A 53 -8.20 6.59 -6.31
N TRP A 54 -9.40 6.17 -6.71
CA TRP A 54 -9.59 5.23 -7.81
C TRP A 54 -9.26 5.83 -9.18
N LYS A 55 -9.51 7.13 -9.37
CA LYS A 55 -9.19 7.85 -10.61
C LYS A 55 -7.69 8.10 -10.73
N GLN A 56 -7.03 8.37 -9.59
CA GLN A 56 -5.56 8.41 -9.49
C GLN A 56 -4.93 7.04 -9.78
N PHE A 57 -5.54 5.95 -9.28
CA PHE A 57 -5.11 4.59 -9.60
C PHE A 57 -5.25 4.30 -11.10
N LEU A 58 -6.37 4.71 -11.71
CA LEU A 58 -6.60 4.51 -13.14
C LEU A 58 -5.55 5.25 -14.00
N SER A 59 -5.14 6.46 -13.60
CA SER A 59 -4.10 7.21 -14.32
C SER A 59 -2.70 6.59 -14.24
N LEU A 60 -2.44 5.67 -13.31
CA LEU A 60 -1.17 4.94 -13.25
C LEU A 60 -1.10 3.76 -14.22
N ALA A 61 -2.25 3.32 -14.74
CA ALA A 61 -2.35 2.21 -15.68
C ALA A 61 -2.49 2.67 -17.14
N ALA A 62 -2.63 3.98 -17.38
CA ALA A 62 -2.73 4.61 -18.69
C ALA A 62 -1.34 4.91 -19.26
#